data_AF-A0A941JKR8-F1
#
_entry.id   AF-A0A941JKR8-F1
#
_cell.length_a   1.000
_cell.length_b   1.000
_cell.length_c   1.000
_cell.angle_alpha   90.00
_cell.angle_beta   90.00
_cell.angle_gamma   90.00
#
_symmetry.space_group_name_H-M   'P 1'
#
loop_
_entity.id
_entity.type
_entity.pdbx_description
1 polymer ?
#
loop_
_entity_poly.entity_id
_entity_poly.type
_entity_poly.pdbx_seq_one_letter_code
_entity_poly.pdbx_strand_id
1 'polypeptide(L)'
;MAIRPIIDNVKTLGNSLLLVDIKPAYERIEKDGKFVRSSTISHYNYSVVALEKKFEKISIKIEEAQPLFNTEESEVPENTLVKFENLELKPYVNNSFIQLSAKADKCIIIKQ
;
A
#
# COMPACT_ATOMS: atom_id res chain seq x y z
N MET A 1 -1.81 15.04 26.09
CA MET A 1 -2.43 14.96 24.74
C MET A 1 -1.31 14.82 23.73
N ALA A 2 -1.23 13.69 23.02
CA ALA A 2 -0.21 13.50 21.99
C ALA A 2 -0.65 14.18 20.70
N ILE A 3 0.19 15.05 20.14
CA ILE A 3 -0.06 15.67 18.83
C ILE A 3 0.17 14.59 17.77
N ARG A 4 -0.86 14.32 16.96
CA ARG A 4 -0.73 13.43 15.79
C ARG A 4 -0.63 14.30 14.54
N PRO A 5 0.47 14.26 13.78
CA PRO A 5 0.58 15.02 12.55
C PRO A 5 -0.44 14.49 11.53
N ILE A 6 -1.09 15.41 10.82
CA ILE A 6 -1.92 15.10 9.66
C ILE A 6 -1.03 15.25 8.43
N ILE A 7 -0.90 14.19 7.64
CA ILE A 7 -0.08 14.18 6.43
C ILE A 7 -0.96 14.55 5.23
N ASP A 8 -0.49 15.48 4.41
CA ASP A 8 -1.11 15.84 3.13
C ASP A 8 -0.64 14.85 2.06
N ASN A 9 -1.52 13.91 1.70
CA ASN A 9 -1.20 12.83 0.77
C ASN A 9 -0.70 13.34 -0.59
N VAL A 10 -1.30 14.39 -1.15
CA VAL A 10 -0.96 14.89 -2.47
C VAL A 10 0.40 15.60 -2.42
N LYS A 11 0.68 16.37 -1.36
CA LYS A 11 2.00 16.97 -1.20
C LYS A 11 3.09 15.94 -0.93
N THR A 12 2.76 14.82 -0.30
CA THR A 12 3.72 13.74 -0.01
C THR A 12 3.98 12.85 -1.22
N LEU A 13 2.95 12.40 -1.94
CA LEU A 13 3.06 11.39 -3.00
C LEU A 13 2.88 11.94 -4.43
N GLY A 14 2.37 13.16 -4.59
CA GLY A 14 1.96 13.70 -5.89
C GLY A 14 0.60 13.17 -6.35
N ASN A 15 0.23 13.50 -7.59
CA ASN A 15 -1.04 13.08 -8.19
C ASN A 15 -0.91 11.83 -9.07
N SER A 16 0.30 11.56 -9.56
CA SER A 16 0.58 10.53 -10.55
C SER A 16 1.27 9.33 -9.89
N LEU A 17 0.48 8.31 -9.57
CA LEU A 17 0.95 7.05 -8.98
C LEU A 17 0.92 5.94 -10.02
N LEU A 18 2.08 5.37 -10.31
CA LEU A 18 2.25 4.23 -11.21
C LEU A 18 2.22 2.94 -10.40
N LEU A 19 1.30 2.02 -10.72
CA LEU A 19 1.22 0.70 -10.11
C LEU A 19 2.32 -0.21 -10.66
N VAL A 20 3.07 -0.84 -9.75
CA VAL A 20 4.21 -1.72 -10.10
C VAL A 20 3.93 -3.17 -9.72
N ASP A 21 3.30 -3.41 -8.57
CA ASP A 21 3.14 -4.77 -8.03
C ASP A 21 1.97 -4.81 -7.05
N ILE A 22 1.32 -5.97 -6.95
CA ILE A 22 0.28 -6.27 -5.96
C ILE A 22 0.67 -7.58 -5.28
N LYS A 23 0.83 -7.56 -3.95
CA LYS A 23 1.21 -8.76 -3.19
C LYS A 23 0.21 -9.07 -2.08
N PRO A 24 -0.29 -10.32 -1.99
CA PRO A 24 -1.10 -10.74 -0.85
C PRO A 24 -0.25 -10.76 0.42
N ALA A 25 -0.81 -10.22 1.50
CA ALA A 25 -0.27 -10.30 2.85
C ALA A 25 -1.13 -11.26 3.68
N TYR A 26 -0.47 -12.22 4.30
CA TYR A 26 -1.13 -13.35 4.96
C TYR A 26 -1.17 -13.12 6.46
N GLU A 27 -2.23 -13.60 7.11
CA GLU A 27 -2.32 -13.55 8.57
C GLU A 27 -1.19 -14.35 9.21
N ARG A 28 -0.73 -13.90 10.38
CA ARG A 28 0.23 -14.63 11.20
C ARG A 28 -0.54 -15.24 12.38
N ILE A 29 -0.48 -16.56 12.51
CA ILE A 29 -1.11 -17.31 13.58
C ILE A 29 -0.01 -17.71 14.57
N GLU A 30 -0.26 -17.51 15.85
CA GLU A 30 0.62 -18.01 16.91
C GLU A 30 0.40 -19.50 17.11
N LYS A 31 1.46 -20.30 16.95
CA LYS A 31 1.52 -21.72 17.30
C LYS A 31 2.77 -21.96 18.12
N ASP A 32 2.60 -22.52 19.32
CA ASP A 32 3.68 -22.87 20.24
C ASP A 32 4.67 -21.72 20.51
N GLY A 33 4.15 -20.50 20.70
CA GLY A 33 4.94 -19.28 20.96
C GLY A 33 5.69 -18.73 19.73
N LYS A 34 5.41 -19.25 18.52
CA LYS A 34 5.97 -18.75 17.27
C LYS A 34 4.87 -18.26 16.32
N PHE A 35 5.11 -17.13 15.67
CA PHE A 35 4.22 -16.58 14.65
C PHE A 35 4.49 -17.23 13.29
N VAL A 36 3.61 -18.15 12.89
CA VAL A 36 3.64 -18.85 11.60
C VAL A 36 2.71 -18.16 10.61
N ARG A 37 3.12 -18.09 9.34
CA ARG A 37 2.27 -17.57 8.27
C ARG A 37 1.11 -18.54 8.00
N SER A 38 -0.11 -18.01 7.94
CA SER A 38 -1.30 -18.76 7.56
C SER A 38 -1.50 -18.80 6.04
N SER A 39 -2.46 -19.61 5.59
CA SER A 39 -2.98 -19.59 4.22
C SER A 39 -4.04 -18.51 3.99
N THR A 40 -4.49 -17.81 5.04
CA THR A 40 -5.53 -16.79 4.95
C THR A 40 -4.92 -15.46 4.54
N ILE A 41 -5.43 -14.88 3.44
CA ILE A 41 -5.05 -13.54 3.00
C ILE A 41 -5.76 -12.53 3.90
N SER A 42 -4.97 -11.63 4.48
CA SER A 42 -5.46 -10.57 5.36
C SER A 42 -5.72 -9.25 4.63
N HIS A 43 -4.90 -8.94 3.62
CA HIS A 43 -4.99 -7.73 2.80
C HIS A 43 -4.04 -7.87 1.60
N TYR A 44 -4.09 -6.91 0.68
CA TYR A 44 -3.14 -6.78 -0.42
C TYR A 44 -2.29 -5.52 -0.24
N ASN A 45 -1.00 -5.64 -0.56
CA ASN A 45 -0.06 -4.53 -0.59
C ASN A 45 0.21 -4.13 -2.03
N TYR A 46 -0.11 -2.88 -2.36
CA TYR A 46 0.09 -2.28 -3.67
C TYR A 46 1.38 -1.48 -3.64
N SER A 47 2.35 -1.88 -4.43
CA SER A 47 3.55 -1.10 -4.63
C SER A 47 3.32 -0.09 -5.75
N VAL A 48 3.45 1.19 -5.41
CA VAL A 48 3.33 2.27 -6.38
C VAL A 48 4.57 3.15 -6.38
N VAL A 49 4.81 3.78 -7.52
CA VAL A 49 5.88 4.77 -7.72
C VAL A 49 5.24 6.15 -7.85
N ALA A 50 5.69 7.09 -7.02
CA ALA A 50 5.33 8.49 -7.07
C ALA A 50 6.18 9.23 -8.11
N LEU A 51 5.62 9.43 -9.30
CA LEU A 51 6.36 9.97 -10.44
C LEU A 51 6.85 11.41 -10.18
N GLU A 52 6.04 12.20 -9.47
CA GLU A 52 6.34 13.60 -9.12
C GLU A 52 7.31 13.73 -7.93
N LYS A 53 7.66 12.62 -7.26
CA LYS A 53 8.47 12.59 -6.04
C LYS A 53 9.73 11.77 -6.26
N LYS A 54 10.46 12.08 -7.34
CA LYS A 54 11.73 11.42 -7.70
C LYS A 54 11.63 9.90 -7.79
N PHE A 55 10.47 9.40 -8.22
CA PHE A 55 10.19 7.97 -8.34
C PHE A 55 10.30 7.21 -7.01
N GLU A 56 10.01 7.88 -5.89
CA GLU A 56 9.90 7.21 -4.59
C GLU A 56 8.84 6.11 -4.65
N LYS A 57 9.21 4.94 -4.15
CA LYS A 57 8.34 3.76 -4.10
C LYS A 57 7.72 3.65 -2.72
N ILE A 58 6.41 3.45 -2.66
CA ILE A 58 5.66 3.22 -1.42
C ILE A 58 4.75 2.01 -1.55
N SER A 59 4.57 1.29 -0.44
CA SER A 59 3.62 0.19 -0.33
C SER A 59 2.36 0.67 0.37
N ILE A 60 1.20 0.49 -0.27
CA ILE A 60 -0.11 0.88 0.25
C ILE A 60 -0.90 -0.38 0.57
N LYS A 61 -1.31 -0.52 1.83
CA LYS A 61 -2.23 -1.59 2.25
C LYS A 61 -3.64 -1.26 1.78
N ILE A 62 -4.28 -2.19 1.07
CA ILE A 62 -5.67 -2.09 0.62
C ILE A 62 -6.55 -3.01 1.46
N GLU A 63 -7.67 -2.48 1.97
CA GLU A 63 -8.63 -3.24 2.76
C GLU A 63 -9.64 -4.03 1.92
N GLU A 64 -9.90 -3.60 0.68
CA GLU A 64 -10.72 -4.37 -0.25
C GLU A 64 -10.19 -5.81 -0.38
N ALA A 65 -11.10 -6.77 -0.23
CA ALA A 65 -10.75 -8.19 -0.19
C ALA A 65 -10.28 -8.73 -1.54
N GLN A 66 -10.66 -8.09 -2.65
CA GLN A 66 -10.25 -8.49 -3.98
C GLN A 66 -9.19 -7.52 -4.54
N PRO A 67 -8.08 -8.03 -5.11
CA PRO A 67 -7.10 -7.18 -5.74
C PRO A 67 -7.59 -6.69 -7.11
N LEU A 68 -7.06 -5.54 -7.55
CA LEU A 68 -7.36 -4.92 -8.83
C LEU A 68 -6.93 -5.80 -10.02
N PHE A 69 -5.82 -6.52 -9.85
CA PHE A 69 -5.35 -7.53 -10.78
C PHE A 69 -5.05 -8.81 -10.01
N ASN A 70 -5.41 -9.96 -10.60
CA ASN A 70 -4.97 -11.24 -10.07
C ASN A 70 -3.53 -11.51 -10.52
N THR A 71 -2.57 -11.26 -9.63
CA THR A 71 -1.14 -11.46 -9.92
C THR A 71 -0.73 -12.92 -10.02
N GLU A 72 -1.60 -13.87 -9.69
CA GLU A 72 -1.36 -15.29 -9.96
C GLU A 72 -1.64 -15.65 -11.43
N GLU A 73 -2.49 -14.88 -12.11
CA GLU A 73 -2.89 -15.12 -13.50
C GLU A 73 -2.13 -14.24 -14.50
N SER A 74 -1.83 -13.00 -14.14
CA SER A 74 -1.18 -12.03 -15.03
C SER A 74 -0.39 -10.98 -14.27
N GLU A 75 0.73 -10.53 -14.85
CA GLU A 75 1.47 -9.37 -14.35
C GLU A 75 0.62 -8.09 -14.45
N VAL A 76 0.95 -7.10 -13.61
CA VAL A 76 0.32 -5.77 -13.69
C VAL A 76 0.66 -5.15 -15.05
N PRO A 77 -0.34 -4.67 -15.82
CA PRO A 77 -0.07 -4.02 -17.11
C PRO A 77 0.87 -2.82 -16.96
N GLU A 78 1.78 -2.65 -17.91
CA GLU A 78 2.68 -1.50 -17.93
C GLU A 78 1.91 -0.17 -17.97
N ASN A 79 2.49 0.89 -17.42
CA ASN A 79 1.92 2.25 -17.42
C ASN A 79 0.54 2.37 -16.73
N THR A 80 0.20 1.45 -15.82
CA THR A 80 -1.06 1.50 -15.06
C THR A 80 -1.03 2.61 -14.01
N LEU A 81 -1.67 3.74 -14.31
CA LEU A 81 -1.85 4.84 -13.35
C LEU A 81 -3.07 4.59 -12.45
N VAL A 82 -2.90 4.80 -11.15
CA VAL A 82 -3.92 4.50 -10.13
C VAL A 82 -4.19 5.66 -9.19
N LYS A 83 -5.39 5.67 -8.61
CA LYS A 83 -5.76 6.48 -7.45
C LYS A 83 -6.27 5.59 -6.33
N PHE A 84 -6.17 6.10 -5.11
CA PHE A 84 -6.59 5.41 -3.91
C PHE A 84 -7.69 6.19 -3.21
N GLU A 85 -8.77 5.50 -2.85
CA GLU A 85 -9.88 6.07 -2.09
C GLU A 85 -9.56 6.02 -0.59
N ASN A 86 -9.86 7.12 0.11
CA ASN A 86 -9.60 7.28 1.54
C ASN A 86 -8.15 6.94 1.95
N LEU A 87 -7.18 7.32 1.11
CA LEU A 87 -5.77 7.14 1.42
C LEU A 87 -5.42 7.84 2.74
N GLU A 88 -4.77 7.12 3.64
CA GLU A 88 -4.31 7.60 4.92
C GLU A 88 -2.82 7.30 5.06
N LEU A 89 -2.04 8.35 5.26
CA LEU A 89 -0.61 8.27 5.58
C LEU A 89 -0.38 8.53 7.06
N LYS A 90 0.29 7.59 7.72
CA LYS A 90 0.62 7.68 9.15
C LYS A 90 2.13 7.54 9.34
N PRO A 91 2.81 8.56 9.90
CA PRO A 91 4.19 8.42 10.29
C PRO A 91 4.31 7.56 11.54
N TYR A 92 5.36 6.76 11.60
CA TYR A 92 5.73 5.96 12.76
C TYR A 92 7.24 5.93 12.89
N VAL A 93 7.72 5.64 14.10
CA VAL A 93 9.15 5.47 14.35
C VAL A 93 9.48 3.99 14.32
N ASN A 94 10.48 3.64 13.52
CA ASN A 94 11.01 2.29 13.43
C ASN A 94 12.53 2.38 13.38
N ASN A 95 13.22 1.67 14.29
CA ASN A 95 14.68 1.71 14.42
C ASN A 95 15.25 3.15 14.47
N SER A 96 14.60 4.04 15.22
CA SER A 96 14.98 5.47 15.35
C SER A 96 14.83 6.31 14.07
N PHE A 97 14.25 5.77 13.00
CA PHE A 97 13.91 6.50 11.77
C PHE A 97 12.40 6.72 11.67
N ILE A 98 12.01 7.86 11.10
CA ILE A 98 10.61 8.11 10.74
C ILE A 98 10.32 7.35 9.44
N GLN A 99 9.33 6.48 9.49
CA GLN A 99 8.80 5.76 8.35
C GLN A 99 7.34 6.15 8.13
N LEU A 100 6.84 5.92 6.92
CA LEU A 100 5.46 6.16 6.56
C LEU A 100 4.75 4.82 6.35
N SER A 101 3.62 4.66 7.01
CA SER A 101 2.64 3.63 6.70
C SER A 101 1.54 4.23 5.84
N ALA A 102 1.08 3.48 4.85
CA ALA A 102 0.03 3.92 3.93
C ALA A 102 -1.07 2.87 3.87
N LYS A 103 -2.31 3.34 3.99
CA LYS A 103 -3.52 2.50 3.95
C LYS A 103 -4.56 3.19 3.08
N ALA A 104 -5.29 2.44 2.27
CA ALA A 104 -6.45 2.94 1.56
C ALA A 104 -7.56 1.87 1.53
N ASP A 105 -8.78 2.30 1.26
CA ASP A 105 -9.92 1.39 1.21
C ASP A 105 -9.93 0.65 -0.12
N LYS A 106 -9.69 1.38 -1.21
CA LYS A 106 -9.78 0.89 -2.59
C LYS A 106 -8.73 1.49 -3.52
N CYS A 107 -8.37 0.74 -4.55
CA CYS A 107 -7.53 1.18 -5.67
C CYS A 107 -8.36 1.24 -6.96
N ILE A 108 -8.24 2.33 -7.71
CA ILE A 108 -8.94 2.53 -8.99
C ILE A 108 -7.95 2.93 -10.09
N ILE A 109 -8.18 2.45 -11.32
CA ILE A 109 -7.39 2.85 -12.49
C ILE A 109 -7.85 4.23 -12.96
N ILE A 110 -6.90 5.12 -13.21
CA ILE A 110 -7.17 6.37 -13.90
C ILE A 110 -7.28 6.04 -15.40
N LYS A 111 -8.49 6.03 -15.95
CA LYS A 111 -8.65 5.94 -17.41
C LYS A 111 -7.99 7.17 -18.04
N GLN A 112 -7.09 6.92 -18.99
CA GLN A 112 -6.58 7.95 -19.89
C GLN A 112 -7.67 8.38 -20.87
#